data_AF-A0A965NZG4-F1
#
_entry.id   AF-A0A965NZG4-F1
#
_cell.length_a   1.000
_cell.length_b   1.000
_cell.length_c   1.000
_cell.angle_alpha   90.00
_cell.angle_beta   90.00
_cell.angle_gamma   90.00
#
_symmetry.space_group_name_H-M   'P 1'
#
loop_
_entity.id
_entity.type
_entity.pdbx_description
1 polymer ?
#
loop_
_entity_poly.entity_id
_entity_poly.type
_entity_poly.pdbx_seq_one_letter_code
_entity_poly.pdbx_strand_id
1 'polypeptide(L)'
;MWFQNFSLPGPEIRAQKSWEDKLEEIVLNAKSWNVGFICGLPAWIQILFERIIQHYQVKTIHDVWPNLVMFVHGGVSILPYKNSINNLCGKPLVYMDTYMASEGFIAYQERPNEAQAMKLMTDNQIFFEFIS
;
A
#
# COMPACT_ATOMS: atom_id res chain seq x y z
N MET A 1 -0.11 -19.61 -11.18
CA MET A 1 -0.67 -18.33 -10.66
C MET A 1 0.29 -17.21 -11.05
N TRP A 2 -0.03 -16.48 -12.13
CA TRP A 2 0.90 -15.61 -12.88
C TRP A 2 1.52 -14.43 -12.10
N PHE A 3 1.03 -14.13 -10.89
CA PHE A 3 1.52 -13.02 -10.06
C PHE A 3 2.42 -13.42 -8.88
N GLN A 4 2.61 -14.72 -8.62
CA GLN A 4 3.35 -15.13 -7.42
C GLN A 4 4.83 -14.70 -7.43
N ASN A 5 5.46 -14.65 -8.61
CA ASN A 5 6.87 -14.29 -8.76
C ASN A 5 7.15 -12.78 -8.60
N PHE A 6 6.10 -11.94 -8.59
CA PHE A 6 6.21 -10.47 -8.46
C PHE A 6 5.59 -9.95 -7.16
N SER A 7 4.96 -10.82 -6.36
CA SER A 7 4.29 -10.45 -5.11
C SER A 7 5.21 -10.72 -3.93
N LEU A 8 5.68 -9.63 -3.33
CA LEU A 8 6.48 -9.63 -2.10
C LEU A 8 5.59 -9.31 -0.88
N PRO A 9 5.96 -9.78 0.31
CA PRO A 9 7.00 -10.78 0.58
C PRO A 9 6.53 -12.17 0.12
N GLY A 10 7.41 -13.16 0.03
CA GLY A 10 7.06 -14.52 -0.44
C GLY A 10 5.97 -15.22 0.40
N PRO A 11 5.42 -16.37 -0.06
CA PRO A 11 4.33 -17.09 0.61
C PRO A 11 4.63 -17.43 2.07
N GLU A 12 5.87 -17.79 2.40
CA GLU A 12 6.31 -18.16 3.74
C GLU A 12 6.14 -17.00 4.74
N ILE A 13 6.67 -15.83 4.41
CA ILE A 13 6.54 -14.62 5.23
C ILE A 13 5.07 -14.21 5.32
N ARG A 14 4.30 -14.29 4.23
CA ARG A 14 2.86 -13.96 4.24
C ARG A 14 2.04 -14.87 5.16
N ALA A 15 2.39 -16.14 5.28
CA ALA A 15 1.68 -17.12 6.09
C ALA A 15 1.91 -16.97 7.60
N GLN A 16 2.88 -16.13 8.03
CA GLN A 16 3.14 -15.90 9.44
C GLN A 16 1.92 -15.28 10.15
N LYS A 17 1.60 -15.83 11.32
CA LYS A 17 0.46 -15.40 12.16
C LYS A 17 0.79 -14.17 13.00
N SER A 18 2.01 -14.12 13.53
CA SER A 18 2.53 -12.95 14.27
C SER A 18 2.72 -11.81 13.29
N TRP A 19 2.10 -10.67 13.58
CA TRP A 19 2.28 -9.48 12.76
C TRP A 19 3.67 -8.89 12.96
N GLU A 20 4.17 -8.92 14.18
CA GLU A 20 5.51 -8.45 14.55
C GLU A 20 6.61 -9.25 13.83
N ASP A 21 6.53 -10.58 13.84
CA ASP A 21 7.53 -11.45 13.19
C ASP A 21 7.54 -11.21 11.68
N LYS A 22 6.34 -11.08 11.09
CA LYS A 22 6.17 -10.79 9.66
C LYS A 22 6.81 -9.47 9.29
N LEU A 23 6.57 -8.45 10.11
CA LEU A 23 7.12 -7.12 9.89
C LEU A 23 8.65 -7.13 10.00
N GLU A 24 9.19 -7.84 10.98
CA GLU A 24 10.65 -8.00 11.13
C GLU A 24 11.27 -8.69 9.92
N GLU A 25 10.69 -9.79 9.45
CA GLU A 25 11.16 -10.49 8.25
C GLU A 25 11.12 -9.61 7.00
N ILE A 26 10.08 -8.80 6.82
CA ILE A 26 10.00 -7.83 5.71
C ILE A 26 11.12 -6.81 5.84
N VAL A 27 11.38 -6.28 7.05
CA VAL A 27 12.43 -5.29 7.30
C VAL A 27 13.80 -5.86 6.98
N LEU A 28 14.12 -7.05 7.49
CA LEU A 28 15.42 -7.71 7.29
C LEU A 28 15.72 -7.99 5.81
N ASN A 29 14.69 -8.34 5.04
CA ASN A 29 14.83 -8.67 3.63
C ASN A 29 14.65 -7.48 2.68
N ALA A 30 14.28 -6.28 3.17
CA ALA A 30 13.84 -5.19 2.31
C ALA A 30 14.87 -4.77 1.25
N LYS A 31 16.17 -4.75 1.58
CA LYS A 31 17.25 -4.43 0.62
C LYS A 31 17.45 -5.46 -0.49
N SER A 32 16.97 -6.69 -0.30
CA SER A 32 17.06 -7.75 -1.31
C SER A 32 15.99 -7.60 -2.42
N TRP A 33 15.04 -6.70 -2.21
CA TRP A 33 13.88 -6.53 -3.09
C TRP A 33 13.90 -5.22 -3.84
N ASN A 34 13.58 -5.30 -5.13
CA ASN A 34 13.29 -4.14 -5.95
C ASN A 34 11.78 -3.85 -5.95
N VAL A 35 11.33 -2.99 -5.05
CA VAL A 35 9.91 -2.66 -4.88
C VAL A 35 9.55 -1.42 -5.73
N GLY A 36 8.64 -1.60 -6.68
CA GLY A 36 8.14 -0.51 -7.54
C GLY A 36 6.77 0.05 -7.12
N PHE A 37 5.93 -0.81 -6.54
CA PHE A 37 4.63 -0.45 -6.01
C PHE A 37 4.38 -1.21 -4.72
N ILE A 38 3.59 -0.60 -3.82
CA ILE A 38 3.18 -1.23 -2.57
C ILE A 38 1.67 -1.16 -2.41
N CYS A 39 1.09 -2.20 -1.82
CA CYS A 39 -0.34 -2.30 -1.56
C CYS A 39 -0.58 -2.55 -0.07
N GLY A 40 -1.49 -1.83 0.58
CA GLY A 40 -1.83 -2.10 1.97
C GLY A 40 -2.51 -0.96 2.71
N LEU A 41 -2.74 -1.20 4.00
CA LEU A 41 -3.32 -0.18 4.89
C LEU A 41 -2.29 0.94 5.16
N PRO A 42 -2.66 2.22 5.03
CA PRO A 42 -1.78 3.36 5.26
C PRO A 42 -0.99 3.30 6.57
N ALA A 43 -1.65 2.97 7.68
CA ALA A 43 -0.99 2.86 8.98
C ALA A 43 0.13 1.80 9.00
N TRP A 44 -0.08 0.67 8.33
CA TRP A 44 0.90 -0.42 8.31
C TRP A 44 2.08 -0.08 7.42
N ILE A 45 1.82 0.55 6.27
CA ILE A 45 2.88 0.98 5.35
C ILE A 45 3.74 2.06 5.99
N GLN A 46 3.13 2.99 6.74
CA GLN A 46 3.90 3.98 7.49
C GLN A 46 4.85 3.32 8.50
N ILE A 47 4.35 2.41 9.34
CA ILE A 47 5.17 1.67 10.33
C ILE A 47 6.29 0.89 9.63
N LEU A 48 5.98 0.24 8.50
CA LEU A 48 6.96 -0.51 7.72
C LEU A 48 8.09 0.39 7.21
N PHE A 49 7.75 1.55 6.64
CA PHE A 49 8.76 2.50 6.15
C PHE A 49 9.63 3.01 7.30
N GLU A 50 9.02 3.40 8.42
CA GLU A 50 9.74 3.84 9.63
C GLU A 50 10.74 2.76 10.11
N ARG A 51 10.31 1.50 10.20
CA ARG A 51 11.19 0.40 10.63
C ARG A 51 12.31 0.10 9.65
N ILE A 52 12.05 0.10 8.33
CA ILE A 52 13.08 -0.11 7.31
C ILE A 52 14.13 1.01 7.40
N ILE A 53 13.68 2.27 7.45
CA ILE A 53 14.56 3.44 7.52
C ILE A 53 15.43 3.37 8.79
N GLN A 54 14.82 3.07 9.93
CA GLN A 54 15.52 2.93 11.21
C GLN A 54 16.53 1.78 11.19
N HIS A 55 16.12 0.60 10.72
CA HIS A 55 16.95 -0.60 10.71
C HIS A 55 18.20 -0.43 9.83
N TYR A 56 18.05 0.14 8.64
CA TYR A 56 19.17 0.36 7.72
C TYR A 56 19.89 1.70 7.90
N GLN A 57 19.47 2.52 8.85
CA GLN A 57 20.06 3.82 9.17
C GLN A 57 20.16 4.75 7.95
N VAL A 58 19.10 4.76 7.12
CA VAL A 58 19.00 5.61 5.93
C VAL A 58 18.12 6.83 6.20
N LYS A 59 18.01 7.75 5.23
CA LYS A 59 17.20 8.96 5.41
C LYS A 59 15.76 8.76 4.96
N THR A 60 15.56 8.02 3.87
CA THR A 60 14.26 7.83 3.25
C THR A 60 14.10 6.40 2.75
N ILE A 61 12.85 5.96 2.55
CA ILE A 61 12.58 4.63 2.01
C ILE A 61 13.18 4.43 0.60
N HIS A 62 13.40 5.52 -0.14
CA HIS A 62 13.97 5.48 -1.49
C HIS A 62 15.48 5.16 -1.49
N ASP A 63 16.16 5.26 -0.35
CA ASP A 63 17.54 4.77 -0.18
C ASP A 63 17.60 3.23 -0.17
N VAL A 64 16.46 2.57 0.11
CA VAL A 64 16.30 1.10 0.08
C VAL A 64 15.55 0.66 -1.18
N TRP A 65 14.46 1.34 -1.53
CA TRP A 65 13.63 1.07 -2.70
C TRP A 65 13.62 2.23 -3.69
N PRO A 66 14.70 2.39 -4.50
CA PRO A 66 14.87 3.57 -5.36
C PRO A 66 13.83 3.68 -6.49
N ASN A 67 13.17 2.57 -6.83
CA ASN A 67 12.18 2.45 -7.89
C ASN A 67 10.72 2.50 -7.37
N LEU A 68 10.51 2.69 -6.07
CA LEU A 68 9.17 2.83 -5.51
C LEU A 68 8.53 4.11 -6.07
N VAL A 69 7.38 3.98 -6.71
CA VAL A 69 6.67 5.11 -7.33
C VAL A 69 5.19 5.17 -6.99
N MET A 70 4.60 4.07 -6.52
CA MET A 70 3.16 3.97 -6.32
C MET A 70 2.80 3.31 -5.00
N PHE A 71 1.81 3.88 -4.32
CA PHE A 71 1.14 3.28 -3.17
C PHE A 71 -0.36 3.12 -3.47
N VAL A 72 -0.79 1.86 -3.57
CA VAL A 72 -2.20 1.49 -3.68
C VAL A 72 -2.75 1.19 -2.30
N HIS A 73 -3.82 1.88 -1.89
CA HIS A 73 -4.46 1.67 -0.60
C HIS A 73 -5.95 1.34 -0.75
N GLY A 74 -6.57 1.02 0.36
CA GLY A 74 -8.00 0.76 0.45
C GLY A 74 -8.45 0.61 1.89
N GLY A 75 -9.77 0.68 2.10
CA GLY A 75 -10.41 0.47 3.40
C GLY A 75 -10.37 1.67 4.36
N VAL A 76 -9.37 2.55 4.27
CA VAL A 76 -9.30 3.81 5.04
C VAL A 76 -8.74 4.95 4.20
N SER A 77 -9.12 6.18 4.54
CA SER A 77 -8.61 7.38 3.87
C SER A 77 -7.09 7.54 4.06
N ILE A 78 -6.40 7.92 2.98
CA ILE A 78 -4.96 8.24 3.02
C ILE A 78 -4.66 9.61 3.60
N LEU A 79 -5.63 10.55 3.60
CA LEU A 79 -5.38 11.95 3.97
C LEU A 79 -4.68 12.13 5.33
N PRO A 80 -5.06 11.39 6.40
CA PRO A 80 -4.39 11.53 7.70
C PRO A 80 -2.92 11.09 7.69
N TYR A 81 -2.55 10.19 6.77
CA TYR A 81 -1.24 9.55 6.70
C TYR A 81 -0.33 10.14 5.62
N LYS A 82 -0.92 10.81 4.61
CA LYS A 82 -0.22 11.27 3.41
C LYS A 82 1.03 12.10 3.72
N ASN A 83 0.92 13.06 4.63
CA ASN A 83 2.05 13.90 5.02
C ASN A 83 3.16 13.11 5.72
N SER A 84 2.80 12.22 6.65
CA SER A 84 3.78 11.39 7.35
C SER A 84 4.53 10.47 6.38
N ILE A 85 3.79 9.78 5.51
CA ILE A 85 4.36 8.88 4.50
C ILE A 85 5.26 9.65 3.53
N ASN A 86 4.83 10.83 3.05
CA ASN A 86 5.65 11.66 2.17
C ASN A 86 6.96 12.10 2.83
N ASN A 87 6.97 12.39 4.13
CA ASN A 87 8.18 12.76 4.86
C ASN A 87 9.19 11.61 4.95
N LEU A 88 8.74 10.36 4.85
CA LEU A 88 9.59 9.16 4.82
C LEU A 88 10.12 8.88 3.39
N CYS A 89 9.65 9.61 2.39
CA CYS A 89 9.98 9.39 0.99
C CYS A 89 10.96 10.45 0.45
N GLY A 90 11.96 10.01 -0.31
CA GLY A 90 12.88 10.91 -1.02
C GLY A 90 12.31 11.45 -2.34
N LYS A 91 11.19 10.89 -2.82
CA LYS A 91 10.49 11.29 -4.04
C LYS A 91 8.96 11.17 -3.82
N PRO A 92 8.13 11.95 -4.54
CA PRO A 92 6.68 11.84 -4.44
C PRO A 92 6.16 10.47 -4.85
N LEU A 93 5.17 9.95 -4.12
CA LEU A 93 4.44 8.75 -4.50
C LEU A 93 3.15 9.11 -5.26
N VAL A 94 2.79 8.26 -6.21
CA VAL A 94 1.45 8.22 -6.79
C VAL A 94 0.56 7.41 -5.86
N TYR A 95 -0.53 8.02 -5.38
CA TYR A 95 -1.51 7.36 -4.53
C TYR A 95 -2.71 6.92 -5.36
N MET A 96 -3.14 5.67 -5.18
CA MET A 96 -4.32 5.11 -5.81
C MET A 96 -5.17 4.42 -4.74
N ASP A 97 -6.47 4.65 -4.78
CA ASP A 97 -7.40 4.11 -3.79
C ASP A 97 -8.40 3.13 -4.41
N THR A 98 -8.77 2.15 -3.60
CA THR A 98 -9.78 1.14 -3.89
C THR A 98 -10.76 1.06 -2.72
N TYR A 99 -12.05 1.16 -3.03
CA TYR A 99 -13.11 1.04 -2.04
C TYR A 99 -13.70 -0.38 -2.10
N MET A 100 -13.25 -1.21 -1.16
CA MET A 100 -13.80 -2.53 -0.90
C MET A 100 -14.59 -2.54 0.39
N ALA A 101 -15.69 -3.30 0.40
CA ALA A 101 -16.49 -3.60 1.56
C ALA A 101 -16.68 -5.13 1.68
N SER A 102 -17.24 -5.61 2.80
CA SER A 102 -17.58 -7.04 2.97
C SER A 102 -18.51 -7.56 1.88
N GLU A 103 -19.33 -6.66 1.32
CA GLU A 103 -20.35 -6.92 0.32
C GLU A 103 -19.79 -6.92 -1.11
N GLY A 104 -18.57 -6.41 -1.32
CA GLY A 104 -17.89 -6.46 -2.61
C GLY A 104 -16.99 -5.26 -2.92
N PHE A 105 -16.49 -5.22 -4.15
CA PHE A 105 -15.64 -4.16 -4.67
C PHE A 105 -16.50 -3.02 -5.22
N ILE A 106 -16.59 -1.91 -4.50
CA ILE A 106 -17.59 -0.87 -4.75
C ILE A 106 -17.10 0.16 -5.76
N ALA A 107 -15.89 0.70 -5.57
CA ALA A 107 -15.37 1.77 -6.40
C ALA A 107 -13.84 1.77 -6.43
N TYR A 108 -13.25 2.45 -7.42
CA TYR A 108 -11.81 2.60 -7.57
C TYR A 108 -11.44 3.93 -8.19
N GLN A 109 -10.21 4.37 -8.00
CA GLN A 109 -9.69 5.50 -8.77
C GLN A 109 -9.27 5.04 -10.16
N GLU A 110 -9.88 5.59 -11.21
CA GLU A 110 -9.48 5.29 -12.59
C GLU A 110 -8.16 5.98 -12.96
N ARG A 111 -7.90 7.15 -12.35
CA ARG A 111 -6.65 7.92 -12.50
C ARG A 111 -6.29 8.58 -11.17
N PRO A 112 -4.99 8.79 -10.89
CA PRO A 112 -4.58 9.59 -9.74
C PRO A 112 -5.20 10.98 -9.82
N ASN A 113 -5.79 11.44 -8.72
CA ASN A 113 -6.41 12.77 -8.67
C ASN A 113 -6.41 13.31 -7.23
N GLU A 114 -6.31 14.64 -7.09
CA GLU A 114 -6.22 15.30 -5.79
C GLU A 114 -7.53 15.23 -4.99
N ALA A 115 -8.67 15.26 -5.69
CA ALA A 115 -10.00 15.21 -5.08
C ALA A 115 -10.35 13.83 -4.48
N GLN A 116 -9.47 12.83 -4.65
CA GLN A 116 -9.71 11.44 -4.31
C GLN A 116 -11.02 10.85 -4.89
N ALA A 117 -11.49 11.41 -6.00
CA ALA A 117 -12.68 10.97 -6.68
C ALA A 117 -12.52 9.52 -7.17
N MET A 118 -13.59 8.74 -7.02
CA MET A 118 -13.65 7.34 -7.40
C MET A 118 -14.72 7.12 -8.46
N LYS A 119 -14.46 6.13 -9.33
CA LYS A 119 -15.41 5.58 -10.28
C LYS A 119 -16.14 4.41 -9.62
N LEU A 120 -17.45 4.52 -9.53
CA LEU A 120 -18.32 3.44 -9.04
C LEU A 120 -18.28 2.27 -10.04
N MET A 121 -18.16 1.04 -9.51
CA MET A 121 -18.21 -0.17 -10.32
C MET A 121 -19.66 -0.62 -10.46
N THR A 122 -20.26 -0.39 -11.63
CA THR A 122 -21.69 -0.68 -11.88
C THR A 122 -21.94 -2.03 -12.58
N ASP A 123 -20.89 -2.73 -12.99
CA ASP A 123 -20.96 -4.01 -13.72
C ASP A 123 -20.39 -5.17 -12.88
N ASN A 124 -20.75 -5.21 -11.59
CA ASN A 124 -20.32 -6.23 -10.63
C ASN A 124 -21.50 -6.93 -9.93
N GLN A 125 -22.70 -6.85 -10.51
CA GLN A 125 -23.94 -7.43 -9.98
C GLN A 125 -24.38 -6.84 -8.62
N ILE A 126 -23.79 -5.71 -8.19
CA ILE A 126 -24.22 -4.95 -7.02
C ILE A 126 -25.14 -3.82 -7.49
N PHE A 127 -26.33 -3.75 -6.90
CA PHE A 127 -27.26 -2.64 -7.09
C PHE A 127 -27.05 -1.60 -5.98
N PHE A 128 -26.92 -0.33 -6.35
CA PHE A 128 -26.62 0.77 -5.43
C PHE A 128 -27.85 1.67 -5.23
N GLU A 129 -28.28 1.83 -3.98
CA GLU A 129 -29.24 2.85 -3.56
C GLU A 129 -28.56 3.86 -2.65
N PHE A 130 -28.84 5.15 -2.84
CA PHE A 130 -28.32 6.23 -2.01
C PHE A 130 -29.47 6.92 -1.28
N ILE A 131 -29.41 6.95 0.05
CA ILE A 131 -30.39 7.63 0.88
C ILE A 131 -30.09 9.14 0.87
N SER A 132 -31.10 9.95 0.55
CA SER A 132 -31.05 11.41 0.57
C SER A 132 -31.61 12.00 1.87
#